data_AF-A0A402DV64-F1
#
_entry.id   AF-A0A402DV64-F1
#
_cell.length_a   1.000
_cell.length_b   1.000
_cell.length_c   1.000
_cell.angle_alpha   90.00
_cell.angle_beta   90.00
_cell.angle_gamma   90.00
#
_symmetry.space_group_name_H-M   'P 1'
#
loop_
_entity.id
_entity.type
_entity.pdbx_description
1 polymer ?
#
loop_
_entity_poly.entity_id
_entity_poly.type
_entity_poly.pdbx_seq_one_letter_code
_entity_poly.pdbx_strand_id
1 'polypeptide(L)'
;MNGPVGPGVVHTVQVGGRAGVPADATAVIVNATVTNVTGPGNLRVFPAGAPVPNASVLNYAPGKDKANAAIVALSSSGQLSFYSDTDGSTVDVVLDVTGYVTAGGVYAGVTPARALDTRPGAGHVGDLVGPLEARTPYTFALPAAKVPAGATSVVLNVTAIDPSGYGNLRVYPSGLGDVPFASTLNYVPGRDIPNLVVVDLPDDGSATVTLFSDMVAGGTVHVAADVAGYVVP
;
A
#
# COMPACT_ATOMS: atom_id res chain seq x y z
N MET A 1 11.07 9.16 13.80
CA MET A 1 11.17 9.31 15.28
C MET A 1 11.64 7.97 15.81
N ASN A 2 12.43 7.95 16.88
CA ASN A 2 12.91 6.69 17.46
C ASN A 2 12.22 6.50 18.81
N GLY A 3 11.35 5.51 18.91
CA GLY A 3 10.77 5.06 20.17
C GLY A 3 9.27 4.72 20.07
N PRO A 4 8.75 3.95 21.04
CA PRO A 4 7.36 3.53 21.05
C PRO A 4 6.38 4.71 21.16
N VAL A 5 5.28 4.60 20.43
CA VAL A 5 4.16 5.53 20.45
C VAL A 5 3.23 5.13 21.60
N GLY A 6 3.03 6.07 22.53
CA GLY A 6 2.10 5.91 23.65
C GLY A 6 0.65 6.21 23.28
N PRO A 7 -0.31 5.84 24.15
CA PRO A 7 -1.73 6.13 23.94
C PRO A 7 -1.99 7.62 23.85
N GLY A 8 -2.90 8.04 22.97
CA GLY A 8 -3.54 9.34 23.11
C GLY A 8 -2.71 10.54 22.64
N VAL A 9 -1.49 10.33 22.14
CA VAL A 9 -0.58 11.41 21.75
C VAL A 9 -0.55 11.57 20.24
N VAL A 10 -0.69 12.83 19.79
CA VAL A 10 -0.53 13.18 18.39
C VAL A 10 0.94 13.40 18.08
N HIS A 11 1.43 12.70 17.07
CA HIS A 11 2.78 12.85 16.53
C HIS A 11 2.70 13.45 15.13
N THR A 12 3.54 14.43 14.84
CA THR A 12 3.57 15.12 13.53
C THR A 12 4.89 14.89 12.83
N VAL A 13 4.85 14.64 11.53
CA VAL A 13 6.02 14.43 10.68
C VAL A 13 5.96 15.28 9.43
N GLN A 14 7.10 15.86 9.07
CA GLN A 14 7.31 16.50 7.77
C GLN A 14 7.47 15.42 6.70
N VAL A 15 6.71 15.55 5.62
CA VAL A 15 6.71 14.62 4.49
C VAL A 15 7.03 15.33 3.18
N GLY A 16 6.33 16.43 2.87
CA GLY A 16 6.63 17.25 1.70
C GLY A 16 8.06 17.78 1.72
N GLY A 17 8.73 17.71 0.58
CA GLY A 17 10.14 18.11 0.43
C GLY A 17 11.15 17.10 1.01
N ARG A 18 10.75 15.87 1.32
CA ARG A 18 11.64 14.81 1.85
C ARG A 18 11.58 13.55 1.00
N ALA A 19 12.73 12.87 0.89
CA ALA A 19 12.85 11.53 0.31
C ALA A 19 12.13 11.34 -1.05
N GLY A 20 12.18 12.35 -1.92
CA GLY A 20 11.55 12.32 -3.25
C GLY A 20 10.11 12.83 -3.31
N VAL A 21 9.47 13.14 -2.18
CA VAL A 21 8.15 13.81 -2.15
C VAL A 21 8.32 15.30 -2.45
N PRO A 22 7.67 15.85 -3.49
CA PRO A 22 7.72 17.28 -3.80
C PRO A 22 7.24 18.16 -2.64
N ALA A 23 7.74 19.38 -2.58
CA ALA A 23 7.36 20.34 -1.54
C ALA A 23 5.91 20.82 -1.68
N ASP A 24 5.34 20.74 -2.88
CA ASP A 24 3.97 21.12 -3.24
C ASP A 24 3.00 19.93 -3.29
N ALA A 25 3.42 18.75 -2.81
CA ALA A 25 2.51 17.62 -2.63
C ALA A 25 1.36 18.00 -1.69
N THR A 26 0.12 17.71 -2.13
CA THR A 26 -1.12 17.98 -1.38
C THR A 26 -1.62 16.74 -0.63
N ALA A 27 -1.17 15.55 -1.03
CA ALA A 27 -1.42 14.30 -0.30
C ALA A 27 -0.27 13.31 -0.52
N VAL A 28 -0.21 12.29 0.34
CA VAL A 28 0.68 11.14 0.16
C VAL A 28 -0.10 9.84 0.25
N ILE A 29 0.39 8.85 -0.48
CA ILE A 29 0.01 7.46 -0.27
C ILE A 29 1.03 6.87 0.68
N VAL A 30 0.55 6.39 1.83
CA VAL A 30 1.38 5.82 2.89
C VAL A 30 0.96 4.39 3.17
N ASN A 31 1.91 3.46 3.23
CA ASN A 31 1.72 2.18 3.89
C ASN A 31 2.01 2.37 5.38
N ALA A 32 0.97 2.38 6.20
CA ALA A 32 1.10 2.58 7.64
C ALA A 32 1.18 1.21 8.32
N THR A 33 2.31 0.93 8.98
CA THR A 33 2.54 -0.32 9.69
C THR A 33 2.64 -0.07 11.20
N VAL A 34 1.96 -0.90 11.97
CA VAL A 34 2.12 -0.98 13.42
C VAL A 34 2.81 -2.29 13.79
N THR A 35 3.90 -2.20 14.55
CA THR A 35 4.70 -3.34 15.04
C THR A 35 4.93 -3.24 16.54
N ASN A 36 5.53 -4.28 17.14
CA ASN A 36 5.80 -4.40 18.58
C ASN A 36 4.55 -4.12 19.44
N VAL A 37 3.40 -4.62 18.99
CA VAL A 37 2.08 -4.36 19.59
C VAL A 37 1.94 -5.11 20.92
N THR A 38 1.86 -4.36 22.03
CA THR A 38 1.72 -4.92 23.39
C THR A 38 0.27 -4.96 23.90
N GLY A 39 -0.67 -4.29 23.22
CA GLY A 39 -2.11 -4.33 23.51
C GLY A 39 -2.97 -3.97 22.28
N PRO A 40 -4.28 -4.22 22.31
CA PRO A 40 -5.16 -3.87 21.20
C PRO A 40 -5.33 -2.35 21.05
N GLY A 41 -5.61 -1.89 19.84
CA GLY A 41 -5.79 -0.47 19.57
C GLY A 41 -6.05 -0.16 18.09
N ASN A 42 -6.00 1.13 17.76
CA ASN A 42 -6.12 1.61 16.39
C ASN A 42 -5.12 2.73 16.07
N LEU A 43 -4.67 2.77 14.82
CA LEU A 43 -3.84 3.83 14.27
C LEU A 43 -4.70 4.74 13.41
N ARG A 44 -4.57 6.05 13.59
CA ARG A 44 -5.16 7.09 12.76
C ARG A 44 -4.03 7.91 12.15
N VAL A 45 -4.15 8.26 10.87
CA VAL A 45 -3.20 9.10 10.14
C VAL A 45 -4.01 10.17 9.40
N PHE A 46 -3.64 11.44 9.55
CA PHE A 46 -4.47 12.57 9.14
C PHE A 46 -3.61 13.82 8.86
N PRO A 47 -4.16 14.86 8.19
CA PRO A 47 -3.42 16.08 7.90
C PRO A 47 -2.98 16.79 9.19
N ALA A 48 -1.74 17.28 9.24
CA ALA A 48 -1.27 17.97 10.44
C ALA A 48 -2.08 19.25 10.72
N GLY A 49 -2.42 19.47 11.99
CA GLY A 49 -3.25 20.60 12.43
C GLY A 49 -4.77 20.38 12.28
N ALA A 50 -5.21 19.29 11.66
CA ALA A 50 -6.60 18.86 11.71
C ALA A 50 -6.93 18.20 13.07
N PRO A 51 -8.20 18.24 13.53
CA PRO A 51 -8.62 17.47 14.70
C PRO A 51 -8.43 15.97 14.46
N VAL A 52 -8.12 15.22 15.52
CA VAL A 52 -8.01 13.74 15.44
C VAL A 52 -9.34 13.17 14.92
N PRO A 53 -9.35 12.47 13.77
CA PRO A 53 -10.59 11.95 13.19
C PRO A 53 -11.10 10.77 14.00
N ASN A 54 -12.40 10.45 13.92
CA ASN A 54 -12.95 9.24 14.53
C ASN A 54 -12.58 7.95 13.76
N ALA A 55 -12.27 8.08 12.47
CA ALA A 55 -11.92 6.94 11.62
C ALA A 55 -10.47 6.49 11.84
N SER A 56 -10.26 5.18 11.87
CA SER A 56 -8.93 4.57 11.90
C SER A 56 -8.45 4.19 10.50
N VAL A 57 -7.13 4.25 10.31
CA VAL A 57 -6.45 3.67 9.14
C VAL A 57 -6.33 2.16 9.33
N LEU A 58 -6.02 1.68 10.53
CA LEU A 58 -6.05 0.25 10.85
C LEU A 58 -6.32 0.00 12.33
N ASN A 59 -6.84 -1.19 12.64
CA ASN A 59 -7.07 -1.68 14.00
C ASN A 59 -6.16 -2.88 14.25
N TYR A 60 -5.38 -2.91 15.33
CA TYR A 60 -4.39 -3.94 15.61
C TYR A 60 -4.66 -4.64 16.96
N ALA A 61 -4.04 -5.81 17.13
CA ALA A 61 -4.05 -6.59 18.36
C ALA A 61 -2.68 -7.29 18.54
N PRO A 62 -2.31 -7.70 19.76
CA PRO A 62 -1.01 -8.31 20.02
C PRO A 62 -0.72 -9.55 19.18
N GLY A 63 0.57 -9.79 18.95
CA GLY A 63 1.10 -11.02 18.37
C GLY A 63 1.35 -10.98 16.87
N LYS A 64 1.00 -9.89 16.16
CA LYS A 64 1.32 -9.69 14.74
C LYS A 64 1.45 -8.21 14.40
N ASP A 65 2.38 -7.91 13.50
CA ASP A 65 2.43 -6.63 12.82
C ASP A 65 1.21 -6.46 11.92
N LYS A 66 0.75 -5.23 11.74
CA LYS A 66 -0.37 -4.92 10.85
C LYS A 66 -0.09 -3.69 10.02
N ALA A 67 -0.31 -3.80 8.72
CA ALA A 67 -0.19 -2.72 7.77
C ALA A 67 -1.53 -2.42 7.10
N ASN A 68 -1.73 -1.18 6.68
CA ASN A 68 -2.78 -0.78 5.75
C ASN A 68 -2.32 0.45 4.97
N ALA A 69 -2.63 0.51 3.67
CA ALA A 69 -2.39 1.71 2.90
C ALA A 69 -3.48 2.77 3.11
N ALA A 70 -3.07 4.03 3.11
CA ALA A 70 -3.97 5.18 3.16
C ALA A 70 -3.50 6.29 2.24
N ILE A 71 -4.44 7.02 1.64
CA ILE A 71 -4.18 8.32 1.02
C ILE A 71 -4.48 9.39 2.07
N VAL A 72 -3.47 10.17 2.43
CA VAL A 72 -3.56 11.16 3.51
C VAL A 72 -3.19 12.53 2.95
N ALA A 73 -4.12 13.48 3.04
CA ALA A 73 -3.82 14.86 2.69
C ALA A 73 -2.72 15.42 3.61
N LEU A 74 -1.83 16.23 3.04
CA LEU A 74 -0.83 16.97 3.80
C LEU A 74 -1.42 18.32 4.23
N SER A 75 -0.92 18.86 5.33
CA SER A 75 -1.14 20.27 5.65
C SER A 75 -0.50 21.18 4.59
N SER A 76 -0.82 22.48 4.61
CA SER A 76 -0.16 23.47 3.75
C SER A 76 1.37 23.58 3.95
N SER A 77 1.90 23.01 5.04
CA SER A 77 3.35 22.90 5.28
C SER A 77 3.92 21.54 4.86
N GLY A 78 3.15 20.67 4.23
CA GLY A 78 3.60 19.35 3.78
C GLY A 78 3.71 18.32 4.91
N GLN A 79 2.92 18.46 5.98
CA GLN A 79 2.99 17.59 7.16
C GLN A 79 1.74 16.73 7.30
N LEU A 80 1.92 15.53 7.86
CA LEU A 80 0.84 14.71 8.39
C LEU A 80 1.06 14.45 9.88
N SER A 81 -0.01 14.06 10.54
CA SER A 81 -0.01 13.60 11.93
C SER A 81 -0.53 12.18 12.03
N PHE A 82 -0.10 11.46 13.05
CA PHE A 82 -0.65 10.17 13.41
C PHE A 82 -0.92 10.09 14.91
N TYR A 83 -1.84 9.22 15.26
CA TYR A 83 -2.36 9.02 16.61
C TYR A 83 -2.61 7.53 16.81
N SER A 84 -2.17 7.02 17.95
CA SER A 84 -2.43 5.63 18.36
C SER A 84 -3.38 5.62 19.56
N ASP A 85 -4.54 4.99 19.40
CA ASP A 85 -5.50 4.77 20.48
C ASP A 85 -5.26 3.38 21.06
N THR A 86 -4.70 3.31 22.27
CA THR A 86 -4.44 2.06 22.96
C THR A 86 -4.98 2.13 24.39
N ASP A 87 -5.31 0.96 24.96
CA ASP A 87 -5.64 0.86 26.38
C ASP A 87 -4.36 0.78 27.23
N GLY A 88 -3.61 1.90 27.28
CA GLY A 88 -2.39 2.01 28.09
C GLY A 88 -1.14 1.31 27.53
N SER A 89 -1.23 0.68 26.36
CA SER A 89 -0.12 -0.06 25.72
C SER A 89 0.65 0.80 24.71
N THR A 90 1.83 0.33 24.31
CA THR A 90 2.65 1.00 23.28
C THR A 90 2.74 0.18 22.02
N VAL A 91 3.01 0.88 20.92
CA VAL A 91 3.27 0.31 19.61
C VAL A 91 4.38 1.08 18.90
N ASP A 92 5.05 0.46 17.94
CA ASP A 92 5.90 1.18 16.99
C ASP A 92 5.11 1.45 15.71
N VAL A 93 5.28 2.64 15.13
CA VAL A 93 4.61 3.06 13.89
C VAL A 93 5.66 3.34 12.82
N VAL A 94 5.52 2.65 11.68
CA VAL A 94 6.31 2.89 10.46
C VAL A 94 5.37 3.47 9.41
N LEU A 95 5.79 4.57 8.78
CA LEU A 95 5.06 5.23 7.71
C LEU A 95 5.94 5.24 6.46
N ASP A 96 5.67 4.32 5.55
CA ASP A 96 6.38 4.23 4.27
C ASP A 96 5.60 4.99 3.20
N VAL A 97 6.15 6.08 2.68
CA VAL A 97 5.53 6.83 1.58
C VAL A 97 5.82 6.11 0.28
N THR A 98 4.77 5.66 -0.39
CA THR A 98 4.86 4.91 -1.67
C THR A 98 4.44 5.74 -2.87
N GLY A 99 3.89 6.94 -2.65
CA GLY A 99 3.48 7.86 -3.71
C GLY A 99 2.98 9.19 -3.14
N TYR A 100 2.74 10.17 -4.00
CA TYR A 100 2.21 11.48 -3.63
C TYR A 100 1.25 12.02 -4.69
N VAL A 101 0.43 12.99 -4.27
CA VAL A 101 -0.46 13.74 -5.16
C VAL A 101 -0.02 15.20 -5.12
N THR A 102 0.20 15.82 -6.29
CA THR A 102 0.48 17.25 -6.42
C THR A 102 -0.80 18.03 -6.70
N ALA A 103 -0.73 19.36 -6.63
CA ALA A 103 -1.85 20.19 -7.02
C ALA A 103 -2.24 19.93 -8.50
N GLY A 104 -3.52 19.61 -8.74
CA GLY A 104 -4.04 19.23 -10.06
C GLY A 104 -4.50 17.77 -10.12
N GLY A 105 -3.78 16.87 -9.44
CA GLY A 105 -4.06 15.44 -9.49
C GLY A 105 -5.47 15.06 -9.01
N VAL A 106 -6.28 14.47 -9.89
CA VAL A 106 -7.64 14.02 -9.58
C VAL A 106 -7.69 12.50 -9.48
N TYR A 107 -8.11 11.99 -8.31
CA TYR A 107 -8.47 10.58 -8.16
C TYR A 107 -9.86 10.32 -8.76
N ALA A 108 -9.93 9.37 -9.70
CA ALA A 108 -11.16 8.85 -10.27
C ALA A 108 -11.36 7.40 -9.84
N GLY A 109 -12.35 7.17 -8.97
CA GLY A 109 -12.79 5.81 -8.64
C GLY A 109 -13.54 5.16 -9.80
N VAL A 110 -13.40 3.84 -9.95
CA VAL A 110 -14.12 3.04 -10.94
C VAL A 110 -14.87 1.89 -10.28
N THR A 111 -15.86 1.31 -10.95
CA THR A 111 -16.38 -0.01 -10.55
C THR A 111 -15.23 -1.00 -10.58
N PRO A 112 -14.91 -1.69 -9.45
CA PRO A 112 -13.76 -2.55 -9.38
C PRO A 112 -13.72 -3.60 -10.48
N ALA A 113 -12.53 -3.87 -11.02
CA ALA A 113 -12.33 -4.85 -12.07
C ALA A 113 -11.04 -5.62 -11.89
N ARG A 114 -11.12 -6.94 -12.01
CA ARG A 114 -9.97 -7.84 -11.91
C ARG A 114 -8.99 -7.55 -13.05
N ALA A 115 -7.77 -7.16 -12.70
CA ALA A 115 -6.66 -7.01 -13.64
C ALA A 115 -5.73 -8.23 -13.65
N LEU A 116 -5.67 -8.96 -12.54
CA LEU A 116 -4.89 -10.18 -12.40
C LEU A 116 -5.57 -11.11 -11.40
N ASP A 117 -5.61 -12.40 -11.71
CA ASP A 117 -5.91 -13.46 -10.75
C ASP A 117 -5.09 -14.68 -11.12
N THR A 118 -4.04 -14.98 -10.35
CA THR A 118 -3.12 -16.06 -10.71
C THR A 118 -3.63 -17.45 -10.31
N ARG A 119 -4.83 -17.55 -9.70
CA ARG A 119 -5.41 -18.85 -9.37
C ARG A 119 -5.88 -19.56 -10.63
N PRO A 120 -5.74 -20.90 -10.72
CA PRO A 120 -6.28 -21.66 -11.83
C PRO A 120 -7.82 -21.67 -11.80
N GLY A 121 -8.44 -21.73 -12.98
CA GLY A 121 -9.89 -21.93 -13.13
C GLY A 121 -10.62 -20.77 -13.81
N ALA A 122 -11.96 -20.79 -13.76
CA ALA A 122 -12.82 -19.90 -14.55
C ALA A 122 -12.74 -18.40 -14.17
N GLY A 123 -12.12 -18.07 -13.03
CA GLY A 123 -11.89 -16.70 -12.57
C GLY A 123 -10.50 -16.14 -12.88
N HIS A 124 -9.65 -16.93 -13.54
CA HIS A 124 -8.28 -16.55 -13.89
C HIS A 124 -8.25 -15.33 -14.82
N VAL A 125 -7.32 -14.41 -14.56
CA VAL A 125 -7.04 -13.24 -15.40
C VAL A 125 -5.54 -13.03 -15.47
N GLY A 126 -4.99 -12.84 -16.68
CA GLY A 126 -3.57 -12.60 -16.94
C GLY A 126 -2.89 -13.78 -17.65
N ASP A 127 -1.57 -13.71 -17.81
CA ASP A 127 -0.80 -14.77 -18.48
C ASP A 127 -0.25 -15.81 -17.49
N LEU A 128 -0.03 -15.41 -16.23
CA LEU A 128 0.47 -16.31 -15.18
C LEU A 128 -0.65 -17.14 -14.55
N VAL A 129 -0.66 -18.42 -14.85
CA VAL A 129 -1.48 -19.43 -14.15
C VAL A 129 -0.62 -20.14 -13.11
N GLY A 130 -0.88 -19.88 -11.82
CA GLY A 130 -0.12 -20.46 -10.71
C GLY A 130 0.31 -19.43 -9.66
N PRO A 131 1.00 -19.86 -8.59
CA PRO A 131 1.57 -18.93 -7.63
C PRO A 131 2.68 -18.08 -8.29
N LEU A 132 3.01 -16.93 -7.68
CA LEU A 132 4.21 -16.19 -8.05
C LEU A 132 5.46 -17.06 -7.81
N GLU A 133 6.51 -16.87 -8.62
CA GLU A 133 7.82 -17.45 -8.34
C GLU A 133 8.54 -16.62 -7.26
N ALA A 134 9.21 -17.31 -6.34
CA ALA A 134 9.92 -16.68 -5.24
C ALA A 134 11.05 -15.78 -5.78
N ARG A 135 11.03 -14.50 -5.38
CA ARG A 135 12.04 -13.49 -5.73
C ARG A 135 12.22 -13.25 -7.23
N THR A 136 11.18 -13.51 -8.02
CA THR A 136 11.14 -13.17 -9.44
C THR A 136 10.09 -12.07 -9.67
N PRO A 137 10.46 -10.93 -10.28
CA PRO A 137 9.49 -9.92 -10.69
C PRO A 137 8.51 -10.47 -11.73
N TYR A 138 7.22 -10.18 -11.56
CA TYR A 138 6.18 -10.49 -12.54
C TYR A 138 5.41 -9.23 -12.91
N THR A 139 5.45 -8.86 -14.18
CA THR A 139 4.74 -7.69 -14.71
C THR A 139 3.44 -8.11 -15.38
N PHE A 140 2.37 -7.38 -15.11
CA PHE A 140 1.08 -7.58 -15.77
C PHE A 140 0.49 -6.25 -16.26
N ALA A 141 -0.32 -6.34 -17.31
CA ALA A 141 -1.03 -5.20 -17.86
C ALA A 141 -2.35 -4.95 -17.14
N LEU A 142 -2.69 -3.67 -16.98
CA LEU A 142 -3.96 -3.21 -16.45
C LEU A 142 -5.01 -3.13 -17.58
N PRO A 143 -6.30 -3.36 -17.27
CA PRO A 143 -7.35 -3.24 -18.27
C PRO A 143 -7.54 -1.78 -18.70
N ALA A 144 -7.26 -1.48 -19.98
CA ALA A 144 -7.38 -0.13 -20.55
C ALA A 144 -8.79 0.49 -20.42
N ALA A 145 -9.84 -0.35 -20.33
CA ALA A 145 -11.20 0.10 -20.07
C ALA A 145 -11.41 0.69 -18.66
N LYS A 146 -10.43 0.53 -17.75
CA LYS A 146 -10.50 0.98 -16.35
C LYS A 146 -9.42 2.00 -16.00
N VAL A 147 -8.33 2.01 -16.77
CA VAL A 147 -7.21 2.92 -16.60
C VAL A 147 -6.98 3.62 -17.94
N PRO A 148 -7.47 4.86 -18.11
CA PRO A 148 -7.38 5.57 -19.39
C PRO A 148 -5.95 6.03 -19.68
N ALA A 149 -5.67 6.29 -20.97
CA ALA A 149 -4.43 6.96 -21.36
C ALA A 149 -4.30 8.33 -20.67
N GLY A 150 -3.09 8.64 -20.20
CA GLY A 150 -2.82 9.86 -19.43
C GLY A 150 -3.06 9.74 -17.93
N ALA A 151 -3.54 8.59 -17.44
CA ALA A 151 -3.44 8.28 -16.02
C ALA A 151 -1.97 8.23 -15.60
N THR A 152 -1.64 8.82 -14.45
CA THR A 152 -0.28 8.85 -13.89
C THR A 152 -0.07 7.79 -12.83
N SER A 153 -1.14 7.33 -12.18
CA SER A 153 -1.08 6.28 -11.16
C SER A 153 -2.35 5.44 -11.18
N VAL A 154 -2.27 4.17 -10.76
CA VAL A 154 -3.42 3.27 -10.55
C VAL A 154 -3.62 3.00 -9.07
N VAL A 155 -4.88 2.88 -8.66
CA VAL A 155 -5.26 2.39 -7.33
C VAL A 155 -5.77 0.96 -7.46
N LEU A 156 -5.09 0.02 -6.81
CA LEU A 156 -5.40 -1.40 -6.81
C LEU A 156 -5.81 -1.87 -5.41
N ASN A 157 -6.72 -2.84 -5.34
CA ASN A 157 -6.79 -3.75 -4.20
C ASN A 157 -6.03 -5.02 -4.58
N VAL A 158 -4.97 -5.35 -3.84
CA VAL A 158 -4.11 -6.51 -4.08
C VAL A 158 -4.22 -7.47 -2.92
N THR A 159 -4.47 -8.74 -3.23
CA THR A 159 -4.64 -9.80 -2.23
C THR A 159 -3.58 -10.88 -2.45
N ALA A 160 -2.77 -11.14 -1.42
CA ALA A 160 -2.01 -12.39 -1.33
C ALA A 160 -2.95 -13.50 -0.88
N ILE A 161 -3.03 -14.58 -1.66
CA ILE A 161 -4.01 -15.65 -1.52
C ILE A 161 -3.29 -16.98 -1.32
N ASP A 162 -3.79 -17.76 -0.37
CA ASP A 162 -3.28 -19.08 -0.01
C ASP A 162 -1.73 -19.17 0.09
N PRO A 163 -1.07 -18.26 0.85
CA PRO A 163 0.36 -18.37 1.07
C PRO A 163 0.67 -19.67 1.83
N SER A 164 1.68 -20.42 1.39
CA SER A 164 2.16 -21.62 2.10
C SER A 164 3.30 -21.33 3.09
N GLY A 165 3.86 -20.12 3.04
CA GLY A 165 4.99 -19.67 3.86
C GLY A 165 4.85 -18.23 4.33
N TYR A 166 5.77 -17.81 5.21
CA TYR A 166 5.95 -16.39 5.52
C TYR A 166 6.58 -15.66 4.33
N GLY A 167 6.18 -14.42 4.11
CA GLY A 167 6.78 -13.56 3.10
C GLY A 167 6.13 -12.20 3.02
N ASN A 168 6.57 -11.40 2.04
CA ASN A 168 5.97 -10.13 1.72
C ASN A 168 5.80 -9.96 0.20
N LEU A 169 4.74 -9.25 -0.17
CA LEU A 169 4.47 -8.85 -1.54
C LEU A 169 4.85 -7.37 -1.71
N ARG A 170 5.51 -7.06 -2.81
CA ARG A 170 5.82 -5.70 -3.26
C ARG A 170 5.13 -5.46 -4.60
N VAL A 171 4.45 -4.33 -4.71
CA VAL A 171 3.73 -3.88 -5.89
C VAL A 171 4.28 -2.51 -6.25
N TYR A 172 4.84 -2.35 -7.45
CA TYR A 172 5.59 -1.17 -7.84
C TYR A 172 5.52 -0.90 -9.34
N PRO A 173 5.91 0.32 -9.79
CA PRO A 173 5.88 0.67 -11.22
C PRO A 173 6.74 -0.29 -12.04
N SER A 174 6.25 -0.70 -13.20
CA SER A 174 7.04 -1.50 -14.13
C SER A 174 8.20 -0.69 -14.71
N GLY A 175 9.27 -1.38 -15.10
CA GLY A 175 10.46 -0.73 -15.66
C GLY A 175 11.37 -0.09 -14.61
N LEU A 176 11.03 -0.16 -13.31
CA LEU A 176 11.99 0.13 -12.24
C LEU A 176 13.16 -0.87 -12.36
N GLY A 177 14.40 -0.36 -12.44
CA GLY A 177 15.59 -1.20 -12.60
C GLY A 177 15.90 -2.10 -11.40
N ASP A 178 15.48 -1.69 -10.20
CA ASP A 178 15.68 -2.41 -8.94
C ASP A 178 14.33 -2.69 -8.24
N VAL A 179 14.25 -3.77 -7.47
CA VAL A 179 13.08 -4.07 -6.63
C VAL A 179 13.10 -3.15 -5.40
N PRO A 180 12.03 -2.36 -5.13
CA PRO A 180 11.97 -1.51 -3.94
C PRO A 180 12.11 -2.30 -2.64
N PHE A 181 12.70 -1.72 -1.61
CA PHE A 181 12.82 -2.38 -0.29
C PHE A 181 11.50 -2.46 0.49
N ALA A 182 10.60 -1.48 0.28
CA ALA A 182 9.33 -1.41 1.00
C ALA A 182 8.36 -2.52 0.54
N SER A 183 7.72 -3.19 1.49
CA SER A 183 6.64 -4.14 1.18
C SER A 183 5.30 -3.44 1.07
N THR A 184 4.44 -3.98 0.20
CA THR A 184 3.03 -3.58 0.08
C THR A 184 2.19 -4.29 1.13
N LEU A 185 2.40 -5.60 1.34
CA LEU A 185 1.77 -6.34 2.42
C LEU A 185 2.66 -7.50 2.88
N ASN A 186 2.54 -7.87 4.15
CA ASN A 186 3.18 -9.04 4.73
C ASN A 186 2.12 -10.13 4.93
N TYR A 187 2.46 -11.38 4.61
CA TYR A 187 1.54 -12.49 4.70
C TYR A 187 2.13 -13.66 5.49
N VAL A 188 1.23 -14.49 6.03
CA VAL A 188 1.52 -15.66 6.84
C VAL A 188 0.72 -16.85 6.32
N PRO A 189 1.15 -18.09 6.54
CA PRO A 189 0.50 -19.26 5.97
C PRO A 189 -1.00 -19.37 6.27
N GLY A 190 -1.78 -19.80 5.28
CA GLY A 190 -3.20 -20.17 5.42
C GLY A 190 -4.15 -18.99 5.66
N ARG A 191 -3.76 -17.77 5.29
CA ARG A 191 -4.62 -16.59 5.34
C ARG A 191 -4.48 -15.72 4.11
N ASP A 192 -5.61 -15.36 3.53
CA ASP A 192 -5.67 -14.34 2.49
C ASP A 192 -5.51 -12.95 3.12
N ILE A 193 -4.63 -12.15 2.56
CA ILE A 193 -4.28 -10.81 3.08
C ILE A 193 -4.45 -9.80 1.94
N PRO A 194 -5.51 -8.97 1.96
CA PRO A 194 -5.66 -7.85 1.04
C PRO A 194 -4.96 -6.59 1.55
N ASN A 195 -4.52 -5.74 0.64
CA ASN A 195 -4.17 -4.34 0.90
C ASN A 195 -4.52 -3.47 -0.31
N LEU A 196 -4.96 -2.23 -0.07
CA LEU A 196 -5.03 -1.23 -1.13
C LEU A 196 -3.60 -0.78 -1.47
N VAL A 197 -3.31 -0.45 -2.72
CA VAL A 197 -2.02 0.10 -3.14
C VAL A 197 -2.23 1.12 -4.24
N VAL A 198 -1.44 2.20 -4.22
CA VAL A 198 -1.36 3.14 -5.33
C VAL A 198 0.02 3.03 -5.94
N VAL A 199 0.06 2.88 -7.26
CA VAL A 199 1.28 2.61 -8.02
C VAL A 199 1.35 3.58 -9.18
N ASP A 200 2.48 4.26 -9.34
CA ASP A 200 2.73 5.09 -10.50
C ASP A 200 2.78 4.24 -11.77
N LEU A 201 2.21 4.78 -12.84
CA LEU A 201 2.27 4.17 -14.15
C LEU A 201 3.55 4.63 -14.86
N PRO A 202 4.21 3.75 -15.61
CA PRO A 202 5.36 4.11 -16.43
C PRO A 202 5.14 5.34 -17.32
N ASP A 203 6.15 6.22 -17.37
CA ASP A 203 6.14 7.44 -18.21
C ASP A 203 6.08 7.15 -19.71
N ASP A 204 6.38 5.91 -20.14
CA ASP A 204 6.24 5.46 -21.53
C ASP A 204 4.77 5.24 -21.95
N GLY A 205 3.83 5.45 -21.02
CA GLY A 205 2.39 5.32 -21.24
C GLY A 205 1.88 3.88 -21.14
N SER A 206 2.73 2.91 -20.80
CA SER A 206 2.29 1.55 -20.54
C SER A 206 1.49 1.49 -19.23
N ALA A 207 0.29 0.90 -19.30
CA ALA A 207 -0.53 0.68 -18.11
C ALA A 207 -0.14 -0.66 -17.44
N THR A 208 1.09 -0.77 -16.95
CA THR A 208 1.63 -2.01 -16.37
C THR A 208 2.11 -1.84 -14.94
N VAL A 209 1.98 -2.90 -14.15
CA VAL A 209 2.42 -2.97 -12.75
C VAL A 209 3.24 -4.23 -12.53
N THR A 210 4.25 -4.15 -11.65
CA THR A 210 5.11 -5.27 -11.31
C THR A 210 4.88 -5.75 -9.88
N LEU A 211 4.78 -7.07 -9.72
CA LEU A 211 4.70 -7.79 -8.46
C LEU A 211 6.04 -8.46 -8.15
N PHE A 212 6.39 -8.53 -6.87
CA PHE A 212 7.52 -9.30 -6.38
C PHE A 212 7.19 -9.91 -5.03
N SER A 213 7.55 -11.18 -4.85
CA SER A 213 7.28 -11.93 -3.63
C SER A 213 8.58 -12.37 -2.96
N ASP A 214 8.92 -11.81 -1.80
CA ASP A 214 10.07 -12.23 -0.99
C ASP A 214 9.67 -13.36 -0.04
N MET A 215 9.37 -14.52 -0.64
CA MET A 215 9.17 -15.78 0.08
C MET A 215 10.37 -16.70 -0.10
N VAL A 216 10.47 -17.70 0.78
CA VAL A 216 11.46 -18.78 0.63
C VAL A 216 11.21 -19.58 -0.66
N ALA A 217 12.28 -20.09 -1.27
CA ALA A 217 12.17 -20.95 -2.44
C ALA A 217 11.32 -22.19 -2.11
N GLY A 218 10.40 -22.54 -3.02
CA GLY A 218 9.40 -23.61 -2.81
C GLY A 218 8.15 -23.17 -2.04
N GLY A 219 8.13 -21.95 -1.48
CA GLY A 219 6.91 -21.31 -1.01
C GLY A 219 6.01 -20.92 -2.18
N THR A 220 4.72 -20.81 -1.91
CA THR A 220 3.69 -20.45 -2.89
C THR A 220 2.85 -19.32 -2.33
N VAL A 221 2.46 -18.39 -3.19
CA VAL A 221 1.44 -17.38 -2.92
C VAL A 221 0.76 -17.05 -4.25
N HIS A 222 -0.56 -17.14 -4.30
CA HIS A 222 -1.34 -16.62 -5.41
C HIS A 222 -1.60 -15.13 -5.20
N VAL A 223 -1.80 -14.39 -6.27
CA VAL A 223 -2.16 -12.98 -6.17
C VAL A 223 -3.40 -12.69 -7.01
N ALA A 224 -4.28 -11.88 -6.46
CA ALA A 224 -5.32 -11.24 -7.25
C ALA A 224 -5.24 -9.72 -7.07
N ALA A 225 -5.40 -8.97 -8.17
CA ALA A 225 -5.37 -7.52 -8.19
C ALA A 225 -6.62 -6.98 -8.88
N ASP A 226 -7.31 -6.05 -8.22
CA ASP A 226 -8.49 -5.36 -8.72
C ASP A 226 -8.18 -3.87 -8.88
N VAL A 227 -8.46 -3.29 -10.06
CA VAL A 227 -8.44 -1.84 -10.25
C VAL A 227 -9.62 -1.23 -9.53
N ALA A 228 -9.36 -0.33 -8.58
CA ALA A 228 -10.37 0.44 -7.85
C ALA A 228 -10.48 1.89 -8.35
N GLY A 229 -9.45 2.41 -9.00
CA GLY A 229 -9.42 3.75 -9.58
C GLY A 229 -8.07 4.10 -10.17
N TYR A 230 -7.91 5.36 -10.56
CA TYR A 230 -6.67 5.91 -11.12
C TYR A 230 -6.54 7.41 -10.79
N VAL A 231 -5.37 7.97 -11.00
CA VAL A 231 -5.08 9.41 -10.88
C VAL A 231 -4.77 9.97 -12.27
N VAL A 232 -5.33 11.14 -12.58
CA VAL A 232 -4.98 11.95 -13.76
C VAL A 232 -4.44 13.32 -13.32
N PRO A 233 -3.62 14.01 -14.14
CA PRO A 233 -3.14 15.36 -13.85
C PRO A 233 -4.24 16.41 -13.69
#